data_AF-W4RNX2-F1
#
_entry.id   AF-W4RNX2-F1
#
_cell.length_a   1.000
_cell.length_b   1.000
_cell.length_c   1.000
_cell.angle_alpha   90.00
_cell.angle_beta   90.00
_cell.angle_gamma   90.00
#
_symmetry.space_group_name_H-M   'P 1'
#
loop_
_entity.id
_entity.type
_entity.pdbx_description
1 polymer ?
#
loop_
_entity_poly.entity_id
_entity_poly.type
_entity_poly.pdbx_seq_one_letter_code
_entity_poly.pdbx_strand_id
1 'polypeptide(L)'
;MVTPEMSYTFPHFDYIEYFLNHSAIPIAALYFILFEDYRVPRKAILFTYVVVNIIAVPIFIFNFLFDTNFFYLASPTEAKTILSFFGSGIMYYLNLEVAALIVFSITYVPMWQLIKRENRRRLVGMYHK
;
A
#
# COMPACT_ATOMS: atom_id res chain seq x y z
N MET A 1 4.77 8.35 -16.10
CA MET A 1 3.43 7.76 -16.33
C MET A 1 2.98 7.11 -15.03
N VAL A 2 1.69 7.19 -14.66
CA VAL A 2 1.12 6.49 -13.48
C VAL A 2 0.56 5.14 -13.94
N THR A 3 1.38 4.38 -14.64
CA THR A 3 1.04 3.03 -15.10
C THR A 3 2.19 2.12 -14.70
N PRO A 4 1.91 0.86 -14.34
CA PRO A 4 2.96 -0.12 -14.09
C PRO A 4 3.87 -0.20 -15.32
N GLU A 5 5.15 -0.43 -15.07
CA GLU A 5 6.11 -0.73 -16.13
C GLU A 5 5.79 -2.13 -16.67
N MET A 6 5.01 -2.17 -17.74
CA MET A 6 4.63 -3.42 -18.42
C MET A 6 5.09 -3.37 -19.86
N SER A 7 5.62 -4.49 -20.34
CA SER A 7 6.06 -4.66 -21.73
C SER A 7 4.88 -4.64 -22.72
N TYR A 8 3.69 -5.01 -22.26
CA TYR A 8 2.49 -5.10 -23.09
C TYR A 8 1.35 -4.24 -22.55
N THR A 9 0.63 -3.59 -23.46
CA THR A 9 -0.53 -2.76 -23.17
C THR A 9 -1.83 -3.48 -23.53
N PHE A 10 -2.97 -2.90 -23.16
CA PHE A 10 -4.29 -3.42 -23.55
C PHE A 10 -4.38 -3.57 -25.09
N PRO A 11 -4.92 -4.67 -25.62
CA PRO A 11 -5.65 -5.76 -24.95
C PRO A 11 -4.83 -7.05 -24.68
N HIS A 12 -3.51 -6.97 -24.50
CA HIS A 12 -2.68 -8.16 -24.31
C HIS A 12 -3.07 -8.96 -23.05
N PHE A 13 -2.88 -10.29 -23.10
CA PHE A 13 -3.19 -11.19 -21.98
C PHE A 13 -2.46 -10.76 -20.68
N ASP A 14 -1.15 -10.50 -20.74
CA ASP A 14 -0.35 -10.04 -19.60
C ASP A 14 -0.89 -8.76 -18.96
N TYR A 15 -1.42 -7.84 -19.78
CA TYR A 15 -2.08 -6.64 -19.27
C TYR A 15 -3.32 -7.01 -18.46
N ILE A 16 -4.19 -7.85 -19.03
CA ILE A 16 -5.44 -8.26 -18.38
C ILE A 16 -5.15 -9.05 -17.10
N GLU A 17 -4.24 -10.02 -17.15
CA GLU A 17 -3.82 -10.83 -16.00
C GLU A 17 -3.26 -9.96 -14.88
N TYR A 18 -2.35 -9.03 -15.21
CA TYR A 18 -1.77 -8.11 -14.24
C TYR A 18 -2.87 -7.31 -13.54
N PHE A 19 -3.74 -6.63 -14.29
CA PHE A 19 -4.75 -5.76 -13.70
C PHE A 19 -5.81 -6.54 -12.91
N LEU A 20 -6.17 -7.76 -13.34
CA LEU A 20 -7.08 -8.62 -12.57
C LEU A 20 -6.47 -9.04 -11.24
N ASN A 21 -5.24 -9.56 -11.24
CA ASN A 21 -4.55 -9.98 -10.02
C ASN A 21 -4.29 -8.80 -9.07
N HIS A 22 -3.88 -7.65 -9.62
CA HIS A 22 -3.61 -6.46 -8.81
C HIS A 22 -4.89 -5.86 -8.21
N SER A 23 -6.01 -5.91 -8.93
CA SER A 23 -7.29 -5.39 -8.46
C SER A 23 -7.98 -6.32 -7.46
N ALA A 24 -7.73 -7.63 -7.53
CA ALA A 24 -8.33 -8.60 -6.63
C ALA A 24 -8.02 -8.31 -5.14
N ILE A 25 -6.79 -7.88 -4.84
CA ILE A 25 -6.34 -7.58 -3.46
C ILE A 25 -7.16 -6.46 -2.81
N PRO A 26 -7.24 -5.23 -3.36
CA PRO A 26 -8.04 -4.16 -2.76
C PRO A 26 -9.55 -4.46 -2.80
N ILE A 27 -10.05 -5.16 -3.83
CA ILE A 27 -11.46 -5.57 -3.88
C ILE A 27 -11.80 -6.51 -2.71
N ALA A 28 -10.94 -7.49 -2.41
CA ALA A 28 -11.13 -8.38 -1.28
C ALA A 28 -11.13 -7.62 0.06
N ALA A 29 -10.20 -6.67 0.24
CA ALA A 29 -10.18 -5.82 1.43
C ALA A 29 -11.48 -4.98 1.58
N LEU A 30 -11.96 -4.39 0.48
CA LEU A 30 -13.22 -3.66 0.45
C LEU A 30 -14.41 -4.57 0.75
N TYR A 31 -14.42 -5.81 0.26
CA TYR A 31 -15.46 -6.78 0.56
C TYR A 31 -15.59 -7.00 2.08
N PHE A 32 -14.48 -7.28 2.77
CA PHE A 32 -14.52 -7.47 4.22
C PHE A 32 -14.96 -6.21 4.98
N ILE A 33 -14.56 -5.03 4.52
CA ILE A 33 -14.95 -3.77 5.16
C ILE A 33 -16.45 -3.49 4.98
N LEU A 34 -16.97 -3.68 3.77
CA LEU A 34 -18.32 -3.26 3.39
C LEU A 34 -19.41 -4.30 3.68
N PHE A 35 -19.09 -5.59 3.59
CA PHE A 35 -20.08 -6.67 3.69
C PHE A 35 -19.90 -7.54 4.94
N GLU A 36 -18.67 -7.71 5.43
CA GLU A 36 -18.37 -8.55 6.62
C GLU A 36 -18.17 -7.73 7.91
N ASP A 37 -18.49 -6.43 7.87
CA ASP A 37 -18.33 -5.49 8.98
C ASP A 37 -16.92 -5.47 9.62
N TYR A 38 -15.89 -5.83 8.87
CA TYR A 38 -14.52 -5.77 9.34
C TYR A 38 -14.10 -4.30 9.53
N ARG A 39 -13.54 -3.98 10.70
CA ARG A 39 -13.04 -2.63 11.03
C ARG A 39 -11.55 -2.70 11.29
N VAL A 40 -10.77 -2.27 10.30
CA VAL A 40 -9.31 -2.26 10.41
C VAL A 40 -8.91 -1.38 11.60
N PRO A 41 -8.14 -1.88 12.57
CA PRO A 41 -7.76 -1.09 13.74
C PRO A 41 -6.64 -0.11 13.41
N ARG A 42 -6.55 1.03 14.12
CA ARG A 42 -5.49 2.05 13.89
C ARG A 42 -4.08 1.49 14.00
N LYS A 43 -3.87 0.53 14.90
CA LYS A 43 -2.58 -0.17 15.07
C LYS A 43 -2.12 -0.92 13.81
N ALA A 44 -3.03 -1.17 12.85
CA ALA A 44 -2.68 -1.79 11.58
C ALA A 44 -1.70 -0.93 10.77
N ILE A 45 -1.73 0.40 10.89
CA ILE A 45 -0.76 1.27 10.19
C ILE A 45 0.68 0.90 10.62
N LEU A 46 0.94 0.89 11.92
CA LEU A 46 2.26 0.57 12.46
C LEU A 46 2.60 -0.92 12.27
N PHE A 47 1.63 -1.82 12.43
CA PHE A 47 1.82 -3.24 12.21
C PHE A 47 2.25 -3.53 10.77
N THR A 48 1.52 -3.00 9.78
CA THR A 48 1.87 -3.16 8.36
C THR A 48 3.22 -2.52 8.04
N TYR A 49 3.51 -1.34 8.61
CA TYR A 49 4.81 -0.69 8.45
C TYR A 49 5.98 -1.55 8.92
N VAL A 50 5.87 -2.15 10.11
CA VAL A 50 6.89 -3.06 10.64
C VAL A 50 6.99 -4.33 9.80
N VAL A 51 5.86 -4.92 9.41
CA VAL A 51 5.84 -6.15 8.59
C VAL A 51 6.50 -5.93 7.24
N VAL A 52 6.18 -4.82 6.55
CA VAL A 52 6.80 -4.47 5.26
C VAL A 52 8.30 -4.30 5.41
N ASN A 53 8.77 -3.63 6.47
CA ASN A 53 10.20 -3.48 6.74
C ASN A 53 10.88 -4.83 7.03
N ILE A 54 10.25 -5.72 7.80
CA ILE A 54 10.77 -7.08 8.05
C ILE A 54 10.90 -7.86 6.75
N ILE A 55 9.95 -7.73 5.82
CA ILE A 55 9.98 -8.37 4.50
C ILE A 55 11.02 -7.69 3.58
N ALA A 56 11.21 -6.38 3.70
CA ALA A 56 12.17 -5.64 2.89
C ALA A 56 13.62 -6.07 3.16
N VAL A 57 13.96 -6.48 4.39
CA VAL A 57 15.32 -6.92 4.75
C VAL A 57 15.82 -8.13 3.91
N PRO A 58 15.13 -9.28 3.87
CA PRO A 58 15.57 -10.40 3.03
C PRO A 58 15.51 -10.06 1.53
N ILE A 59 14.57 -9.22 1.09
CA ILE A 59 14.51 -8.75 -0.32
C ILE A 59 15.72 -7.89 -0.65
N PHE A 60 16.15 -7.01 0.27
CA PHE A 60 17.34 -6.18 0.10
C PHE A 60 18.59 -7.06 -0.06
N ILE A 61 18.74 -8.07 0.79
CA ILE A 61 19.84 -9.04 0.70
C ILE A 61 19.78 -9.78 -0.64
N PHE A 62 18.59 -10.24 -1.05
CA PHE A 62 18.41 -10.93 -2.32
C PHE A 62 18.82 -10.04 -3.51
N ASN A 63 18.36 -8.79 -3.53
CA ASN A 63 18.72 -7.81 -4.57
C ASN A 63 20.24 -7.62 -4.66
N PHE A 64 20.91 -7.51 -3.51
CA PHE A 64 22.37 -7.36 -3.47
C PHE A 64 23.11 -8.61 -4.00
N LEU A 65 22.61 -9.81 -3.70
CA LEU A 65 23.26 -11.06 -4.11
C LEU A 65 23.04 -11.42 -5.59
N PHE A 66 21.88 -11.07 -6.14
CA PHE A 66 21.45 -11.51 -7.48
C PHE A 66 21.40 -10.37 -8.51
N ASP A 67 21.83 -9.17 -8.14
CA ASP A 67 21.79 -7.97 -9.00
C ASP A 67 20.37 -7.70 -9.54
N THR A 68 19.38 -7.81 -8.65
CA THR A 68 17.95 -7.57 -8.94
C THR A 68 17.44 -6.31 -8.24
N ASN A 69 16.26 -5.82 -8.64
CA ASN A 69 15.67 -4.61 -8.06
C ASN A 69 14.21 -4.78 -7.60
N PHE A 70 13.94 -5.84 -6.83
CA PHE A 70 12.63 -6.02 -6.21
C PHE A 70 12.34 -4.92 -5.19
N PHE A 71 11.07 -4.53 -5.09
CA PHE A 71 10.60 -3.41 -4.24
C PHE A 71 11.28 -2.07 -4.56
N TYR A 72 12.03 -1.98 -5.66
CA TYR A 72 12.85 -0.82 -6.01
C TYR A 72 13.83 -0.42 -4.89
N LEU A 73 14.35 -1.40 -4.13
CA LEU A 73 15.27 -1.15 -3.03
C LEU A 73 16.70 -0.88 -3.52
N ALA A 74 17.12 -1.45 -4.65
CA ALA A 74 18.48 -1.25 -5.16
C ALA A 74 18.64 0.11 -5.86
N SER A 75 17.61 0.52 -6.61
CA SER A 75 17.58 1.82 -7.28
C SER A 75 16.14 2.25 -7.64
N PRO A 76 15.88 3.55 -7.82
CA PRO A 76 14.67 3.99 -8.52
C PRO A 76 14.60 3.38 -9.93
N THR A 77 13.38 3.17 -10.44
CA THR A 77 13.14 2.78 -11.84
C THR A 77 13.88 3.68 -12.83
N GLU A 78 14.30 3.15 -13.97
CA GLU A 78 14.84 3.98 -15.07
C GLU A 78 13.80 4.97 -15.61
N ALA A 79 12.52 4.59 -15.58
CA ALA A 79 11.41 5.48 -15.84
C ALA A 79 11.32 6.59 -14.76
N LYS A 80 11.03 7.84 -15.18
CA LYS A 80 10.71 8.94 -14.25
C LYS A 80 9.39 8.65 -13.50
N THR A 81 9.53 8.03 -12.34
CA THR A 81 8.45 7.78 -11.37
C THR A 81 8.57 8.71 -10.16
N ILE A 82 7.61 8.66 -9.23
CA ILE A 82 7.69 9.43 -7.98
C ILE A 82 8.97 9.08 -7.20
N LEU A 83 9.41 7.82 -7.28
CA LEU A 83 10.65 7.34 -6.64
C LEU A 83 11.90 8.05 -7.16
N SER A 84 11.89 8.53 -8.41
CA SER A 84 13.03 9.28 -8.97
C SER A 84 13.31 10.61 -8.23
N PHE A 85 12.34 11.12 -7.46
CA PHE A 85 12.50 12.32 -6.64
C PHE A 85 12.98 12.04 -5.21
N PHE A 86 13.17 10.77 -4.83
CA PHE A 86 13.52 10.39 -3.45
C PHE A 86 15.02 10.52 -3.16
N GLY A 87 15.82 10.94 -4.13
CA GLY A 87 17.27 11.12 -3.99
C GLY A 87 18.02 9.79 -4.09
N SER A 88 19.20 9.72 -3.47
CA SER A 88 20.11 8.57 -3.55
C SER A 88 20.69 8.20 -2.19
N GLY A 89 21.30 7.00 -2.10
CA GLY A 89 21.93 6.51 -0.88
C GLY A 89 20.96 6.45 0.30
N ILE A 90 21.39 6.89 1.48
CA ILE A 90 20.57 6.84 2.70
C ILE A 90 19.29 7.69 2.60
N MET A 91 19.33 8.81 1.87
CA MET A 91 18.16 9.68 1.73
C MET A 91 17.03 9.01 0.95
N TYR A 92 17.37 8.13 0.00
CA TYR A 92 16.38 7.34 -0.73
C TYR A 92 15.55 6.46 0.21
N TYR A 93 16.21 5.72 1.10
CA TYR A 93 15.53 4.85 2.07
C TYR A 93 14.73 5.65 3.10
N LEU A 94 15.27 6.76 3.61
CA LEU A 94 14.52 7.63 4.52
C LEU A 94 13.24 8.17 3.87
N ASN A 95 13.33 8.59 2.61
CA ASN A 95 12.16 9.05 1.85
C ASN A 95 11.17 7.92 1.56
N LEU A 96 11.63 6.70 1.30
CA LEU A 96 10.77 5.51 1.17
C LEU A 96 9.96 5.26 2.45
N GLU A 97 10.62 5.30 3.61
CA GLU A 97 9.96 5.06 4.91
C GLU A 97 8.93 6.14 5.24
N VAL A 98 9.27 7.42 4.99
CA VAL A 98 8.35 8.54 5.17
C VAL A 98 7.15 8.41 4.22
N ALA A 99 7.40 8.09 2.94
CA ALA A 99 6.34 7.90 1.96
C ALA A 99 5.42 6.73 2.34
N ALA A 100 5.96 5.61 2.82
CA ALA A 100 5.17 4.46 3.28
C ALA A 100 4.21 4.86 4.40
N LEU A 101 4.70 5.57 5.43
CA LEU A 101 3.85 6.06 6.53
C LEU A 101 2.76 7.02 6.06
N ILE A 102 3.09 7.93 5.13
CA ILE A 102 2.13 8.86 4.53
C ILE A 102 1.04 8.07 3.78
N VAL A 103 1.42 7.13 2.91
CA VAL A 103 0.48 6.34 2.12
C VAL A 103 -0.41 5.49 3.03
N PHE A 104 0.14 4.80 4.03
CA PHE A 104 -0.66 4.01 4.96
C PHE A 104 -1.64 4.88 5.75
N SER A 105 -1.21 6.07 6.17
CA SER A 105 -2.06 7.01 6.89
C SER A 105 -3.20 7.54 6.02
N ILE A 106 -2.91 7.92 4.77
CA ILE A 106 -3.91 8.42 3.81
C ILE A 106 -4.93 7.32 3.50
N THR A 107 -4.46 6.11 3.19
CA THR A 107 -5.34 4.98 2.86
C THR A 107 -6.21 4.55 4.03
N TYR A 108 -5.79 4.79 5.28
CA TYR A 108 -6.59 4.52 6.46
C TYR A 108 -7.68 5.56 6.74
N VAL A 109 -7.64 6.75 6.11
CA VAL A 109 -8.61 7.83 6.36
C VAL A 109 -10.08 7.40 6.18
N PRO A 110 -10.49 6.72 5.09
CA PRO A 110 -11.88 6.30 4.91
C PRO A 110 -12.35 5.36 6.02
N MET A 111 -11.50 4.44 6.46
CA MET A 111 -11.78 3.51 7.57
C MET A 111 -11.96 4.29 8.89
N TRP A 112 -11.07 5.24 9.17
CA TRP A 112 -11.20 6.09 10.34
C TRP A 112 -12.52 6.87 10.36
N GLN A 113 -12.93 7.44 9.22
CA GLN A 113 -14.19 8.15 9.08
C GLN A 113 -15.39 7.23 9.29
N LEU A 114 -15.35 6.00 8.76
CA LEU A 114 -16.39 4.99 8.92
C LEU A 114 -16.61 4.66 10.40
N ILE A 115 -15.55 4.27 11.13
CA ILE A 115 -15.63 3.95 12.57
C ILE A 115 -16.17 5.14 13.37
N LYS A 116 -15.71 6.36 13.04
CA LYS A 116 -16.18 7.58 13.73
C LYS A 116 -17.67 7.82 13.52
N ARG A 117 -18.19 7.59 12.31
CA ARG A 117 -19.62 7.73 11.99
C ARG A 117 -20.47 6.70 12.72
N GLU A 118 -20.02 5.45 12.80
CA GLU A 118 -20.71 4.37 13.51
C GLU A 118 -20.80 4.63 15.01
N ASN A 119 -19.70 5.04 15.63
CA ASN A 119 -19.68 5.37 17.06
C ASN A 119 -20.64 6.52 17.40
N ARG A 120 -20.72 7.55 16.54
CA ARG A 120 -21.68 8.65 16.70
C ARG A 120 -23.12 8.17 16.65
N ARG A 121 -23.46 7.30 15.68
CA ARG A 121 -24.82 6.74 15.54
C ARG A 121 -25.22 5.92 16.76
N ARG A 122 -24.30 5.09 17.28
CA ARG A 122 -24.52 4.29 18.50
C ARG A 122 -24.82 5.16 19.71
N LEU A 123 -24.05 6.23 19.92
CA LEU A 123 -24.27 7.16 21.03
C LEU A 123 -25.66 7.84 20.94
N VAL A 124 -26.03 8.39 19.77
CA VAL A 124 -27.33 9.06 19.59
C VAL A 124 -28.51 8.10 19.83
N GLY A 125 -28.39 6.84 19.38
CA GLY A 125 -29.41 5.82 19.58
C GLY A 125 -29.61 5.39 21.04
N MET A 126 -28.60 5.58 21.90
CA MET A 126 -28.74 5.33 23.35
C MET A 126 -29.52 6.43 24.07
N TYR A 127 -29.44 7.69 23.62
CA TYR A 127 -30.15 8.81 24.26
C TYR A 127 -31.63 8.93 23.86
N HIS A 128 -32.07 8.21 22.82
CA HIS A 128 -33.45 8.21 22.34
C HIS A 128 -34.25 6.97 22.78
N LYS A 129 -33.69 6.13 23.66
CA LYS A 129 -34.38 5.04 24.35
C LYS A 129 -34.53 5.41 25.82
#